data_AF-A0A661E1H0-F1
#
_entry.id   AF-A0A661E1H0-F1
#
_cell.length_a   1.000
_cell.length_b   1.000
_cell.length_c   1.000
_cell.angle_alpha   90.00
_cell.angle_beta   90.00
_cell.angle_gamma   90.00
#
_symmetry.space_group_name_H-M   'P 1'
#
loop_
_entity.id
_entity.type
_entity.pdbx_description
1 polymer ?
#
loop_
_entity_poly.entity_id
_entity_poly.type
_entity_poly.pdbx_seq_one_letter_code
_entity_poly.pdbx_strand_id
1 'polypeptide(L)'
;MVRYVASAEGKQGREWRPGPGMIVPTNHWNIRKGVSKQFWLTYQVPDDMPAGQYTGTIEIRPEHAAGTHIKVELQVLPFGLQRPVDLAIGMTWFSPVQYAINGEEQFWQRMQAEFADMRAHNMTTIQYTGIRMDDHERIERAFTLYREAGFEQPVNLLESHGAMMRWRRNGIPWSSDEFQTEYVQLVRDFLEQAQRRQWPPVIIDFGDEFTNSATEELGAEIARQLKTIPGIVTAADVNGYKEVQLMAPEVDIVAFSNGWDGPEHVNKGKKLLNKATVDDILAAGATPWLVNVGMDRFSNGYWFWKMIRLGVRGKMEWMYRGYNGLPYNNFDAQPLHVPAVYPGPGGTAVPSLDYEWMRIGLDDLAYLNTLEQVLEDSRADPTKALVVTAAEAFIHELEGMIEDDMSKYRDRATRDSYRWPVVRYDELRDEIIDQILGLI
;
A
#
# COMPACT_ATOMS: atom_id res chain seq x y z
N MET A 1 -3.16 13.04 -18.73
CA MET A 1 -4.09 14.20 -18.54
C MET A 1 -4.90 13.98 -17.29
N VAL A 2 -4.97 14.99 -16.43
CA VAL A 2 -5.73 14.89 -15.17
C VAL A 2 -7.21 15.13 -15.43
N ARG A 3 -7.99 14.05 -15.44
CA ARG A 3 -9.44 14.09 -15.58
C ARG A 3 -10.08 14.46 -14.24
N TYR A 4 -11.06 15.35 -14.33
CA TYR A 4 -11.88 15.71 -13.19
C TYR A 4 -12.98 14.66 -13.01
N VAL A 5 -13.17 14.27 -11.76
CA VAL A 5 -14.04 13.19 -11.31
C VAL A 5 -15.01 13.80 -10.30
N ALA A 6 -16.30 13.50 -10.42
CA ALA A 6 -17.27 13.95 -9.45
C ALA A 6 -17.16 13.06 -8.21
N SER A 7 -16.82 13.62 -7.05
CA SER A 7 -16.81 12.90 -5.77
C SER A 7 -18.03 13.30 -4.93
N ALA A 8 -18.67 12.30 -4.31
CA ALA A 8 -19.79 12.53 -3.41
C ALA A 8 -19.30 13.25 -2.14
N GLU A 9 -20.04 14.25 -1.67
CA GLU A 9 -19.79 14.94 -0.40
C GLU A 9 -20.75 14.41 0.68
N GLY A 10 -20.16 14.13 1.85
CA GLY A 10 -20.87 13.70 3.06
C GLY A 10 -21.24 12.21 3.09
N LYS A 11 -21.54 11.70 4.30
CA LYS A 11 -21.86 10.28 4.55
C LYS A 11 -23.10 9.75 3.80
N GLN A 12 -23.91 10.63 3.21
CA GLN A 12 -25.11 10.27 2.44
C GLN A 12 -25.02 10.61 0.93
N GLY A 13 -23.90 11.16 0.46
CA GLY A 13 -23.60 11.36 -0.96
C GLY A 13 -24.62 12.14 -1.79
N ARG A 14 -25.31 13.12 -1.18
CA ARG A 14 -26.34 13.92 -1.86
C ARG A 14 -25.79 15.12 -2.64
N GLU A 15 -24.54 15.50 -2.39
CA GLU A 15 -23.84 16.59 -3.07
C GLU A 15 -22.62 16.03 -3.80
N TRP A 16 -22.24 16.63 -4.94
CA TRP A 16 -21.11 16.17 -5.74
C TRP A 16 -20.23 17.35 -6.11
N ARG A 17 -18.91 17.18 -5.98
CA ARG A 17 -17.93 18.18 -6.47
C ARG A 17 -16.98 17.57 -7.49
N PRO A 18 -16.79 18.22 -8.64
CA PRO A 18 -15.74 17.82 -9.58
C PRO A 18 -14.38 18.23 -9.03
N GLY A 19 -13.48 17.26 -8.85
CA GLY A 19 -12.09 17.48 -8.47
C GLY A 19 -11.15 16.71 -9.39
N PRO A 20 -9.87 17.08 -9.46
CA PRO A 20 -8.88 16.27 -10.19
C PRO A 20 -8.79 14.88 -9.54
N GLY A 21 -8.79 13.80 -10.33
CA GLY A 21 -8.87 12.45 -9.75
C GLY A 21 -8.21 11.32 -10.54
N MET A 22 -8.17 11.38 -11.87
CA MET A 22 -7.59 10.32 -12.71
C MET A 22 -6.53 10.85 -13.67
N ILE A 23 -5.49 10.08 -13.94
CA ILE A 23 -4.46 10.41 -14.91
C ILE A 23 -4.65 9.54 -16.16
N VAL A 24 -5.39 10.07 -17.13
CA VAL A 24 -5.67 9.35 -18.38
C VAL A 24 -4.49 9.51 -19.35
N PRO A 25 -3.90 8.41 -19.86
CA PRO A 25 -2.88 8.48 -20.90
C PRO A 25 -3.45 9.11 -22.18
N THR A 26 -2.86 10.21 -22.64
CA THR A 26 -3.22 10.85 -23.91
C THR A 26 -2.13 11.83 -24.34
N ASN A 27 -1.99 12.01 -25.66
CA ASN A 27 -1.13 13.02 -26.28
C ASN A 27 -1.91 14.24 -26.83
N HIS A 28 -3.24 14.26 -26.73
CA HIS A 28 -4.08 15.38 -27.14
C HIS A 28 -5.35 15.48 -26.29
N TRP A 29 -5.95 16.68 -26.21
CA TRP A 29 -7.22 16.87 -25.53
C TRP A 29 -7.98 18.09 -26.03
N ASN A 30 -9.31 17.97 -26.17
CA ASN A 30 -10.18 19.08 -26.50
C ASN A 30 -10.52 19.89 -25.25
N ILE A 31 -10.01 21.13 -25.18
CA ILE A 31 -10.24 22.04 -24.06
C ILE A 31 -11.40 22.98 -24.39
N ARG A 32 -12.47 22.93 -23.59
CA ARG A 32 -13.62 23.82 -23.76
C ARG A 32 -13.27 25.25 -23.35
N LYS A 33 -13.90 26.24 -23.99
CA LYS A 33 -13.79 27.66 -23.61
C LYS A 33 -14.11 27.85 -22.13
N GLY A 34 -13.26 28.59 -21.42
CA GLY A 34 -13.44 28.92 -20.01
C GLY A 34 -13.04 27.81 -19.03
N VAL A 35 -12.36 26.76 -19.50
CA VAL A 35 -11.91 25.63 -18.66
C VAL A 35 -10.40 25.47 -18.75
N SER A 36 -9.73 25.36 -17.60
CA SER A 36 -8.32 24.97 -17.52
C SER A 36 -8.17 23.45 -17.48
N LYS A 37 -7.04 22.93 -17.97
CA LYS A 37 -6.69 21.51 -17.89
C LYS A 37 -5.26 21.34 -17.40
N GLN A 38 -5.07 20.26 -16.63
CA GLN A 38 -3.77 19.87 -16.10
C GLN A 38 -3.29 18.61 -16.83
N PHE A 39 -2.02 18.61 -17.19
CA PHE A 39 -1.30 17.46 -17.69
C PHE A 39 -0.32 16.99 -16.61
N TRP A 40 -0.26 15.68 -16.43
CA TRP A 40 0.70 15.03 -15.53
C TRP A 40 1.78 14.39 -16.40
N LEU A 41 3.04 14.56 -16.00
CA LEU A 41 4.20 14.02 -16.68
C LEU A 41 4.98 13.18 -15.67
N THR A 42 5.24 11.93 -16.02
CA THR A 42 6.11 11.03 -15.26
C THR A 42 7.38 10.81 -16.06
N TYR A 43 8.54 11.12 -15.46
CA TYR A 43 9.85 10.81 -16.03
C TYR A 43 10.35 9.51 -15.42
N GLN A 44 10.51 8.48 -16.25
CA GLN A 44 11.13 7.22 -15.84
C GLN A 44 12.61 7.30 -16.19
N VAL A 45 13.45 7.38 -15.16
CA VAL A 45 14.91 7.39 -15.29
C VAL A 45 15.38 5.93 -15.22
N PRO A 46 16.00 5.37 -16.28
CA PRO A 46 16.57 4.02 -16.23
C PRO A 46 17.65 3.89 -15.16
N ASP A 47 17.77 2.71 -14.55
CA ASP A 47 18.76 2.44 -13.49
C ASP A 47 20.22 2.61 -13.96
N ASP A 48 20.48 2.45 -15.26
CA ASP A 48 21.79 2.59 -15.88
C ASP A 48 22.05 3.98 -16.50
N MET A 49 21.13 4.93 -16.30
CA MET A 49 21.26 6.27 -16.86
C MET A 49 22.44 7.02 -16.21
N PRO A 50 23.43 7.51 -17.00
CA PRO A 50 24.57 8.21 -16.44
C PRO A 50 24.17 9.47 -15.70
N ALA A 51 24.82 9.73 -14.56
CA ALA A 51 24.67 10.97 -13.83
C ALA A 51 25.04 12.18 -14.69
N GLY A 52 24.28 13.26 -14.56
CA GLY A 52 24.48 14.47 -15.34
C GLY A 52 23.21 15.27 -15.59
N GLN A 53 23.39 16.41 -16.24
CA GLN A 53 22.29 17.28 -16.65
C GLN A 53 21.75 16.88 -18.01
N TYR A 54 20.45 16.65 -18.08
CA TYR A 54 19.71 16.38 -19.30
C TYR A 54 18.77 17.53 -19.58
N THR A 55 18.62 17.87 -20.86
CA THR A 55 17.70 18.93 -21.29
C THR A 55 16.73 18.39 -22.31
N GLY A 56 15.49 18.87 -22.22
CA GLY A 56 14.41 18.50 -23.12
C GLY A 56 13.51 19.68 -23.39
N THR A 57 12.52 19.48 -24.26
CA THR A 57 11.50 20.47 -24.54
C THR A 57 10.14 19.79 -24.61
N ILE A 58 9.20 20.30 -23.82
CA ILE A 58 7.78 19.97 -23.97
C ILE A 58 7.20 20.95 -24.97
N GLU A 59 6.62 20.42 -26.05
CA GLU A 59 5.94 21.23 -27.04
C GLU A 59 4.41 21.09 -26.87
N ILE A 60 3.73 22.22 -26.72
CA ILE A 60 2.27 22.31 -26.68
C ILE A 60 1.82 22.93 -28.00
N ARG A 61 1.02 22.18 -28.76
CA ARG A 61 0.52 22.57 -30.09
C ARG A 61 -1.02 22.75 -30.09
N PRO A 62 -1.55 23.94 -29.75
CA PRO A 62 -2.97 24.21 -29.92
C PRO A 62 -3.32 24.31 -31.41
N GLU A 63 -4.50 23.83 -31.81
CA GLU A 63 -4.96 23.94 -33.21
C GLU A 63 -5.29 25.39 -33.61
N HIS A 64 -5.70 26.22 -32.65
CA HIS A 64 -6.22 27.57 -32.89
C HIS A 64 -5.43 28.68 -32.20
N ALA A 65 -4.17 28.41 -31.83
CA ALA A 65 -3.26 29.39 -31.25
C ALA A 65 -1.81 29.04 -31.57
N ALA A 66 -0.89 29.96 -31.31
CA ALA A 66 0.54 29.67 -31.44
C ALA A 66 0.94 28.55 -30.45
N GLY A 67 1.82 27.66 -30.89
CA GLY A 67 2.42 26.66 -30.02
C GLY A 67 3.35 27.29 -28.99
N THR A 68 3.51 26.62 -27.85
CA THR A 68 4.39 27.03 -26.76
C THR A 68 5.39 25.92 -26.48
N HIS A 69 6.62 26.30 -26.16
CA HIS A 69 7.69 25.39 -25.78
C HIS A 69 8.06 25.63 -24.31
N ILE A 70 8.18 24.56 -23.54
CA ILE A 70 8.63 24.59 -22.15
C ILE A 70 9.96 23.83 -22.11
N LYS A 71 11.04 24.53 -21.75
CA LYS A 71 12.34 23.89 -21.51
C LYS A 71 12.24 23.05 -20.23
N VAL A 72 12.76 21.84 -20.29
CA VAL A 72 12.87 20.95 -19.14
C VAL A 72 14.35 20.68 -18.89
N GLU A 73 14.73 20.72 -17.62
CA GLU A 73 16.05 20.33 -17.14
C GLU A 73 15.85 19.21 -16.11
N LEU A 74 16.61 18.13 -16.27
CA LEU A 74 16.56 16.95 -15.41
C LEU A 74 17.98 16.60 -14.98
N GLN A 75 18.25 16.67 -13.68
CA GLN A 75 19.52 16.23 -13.09
C GLN A 75 19.40 14.77 -12.67
N VAL A 76 20.21 13.89 -13.25
CA VAL A 76 20.41 12.53 -12.77
C VAL A 76 21.55 12.55 -11.76
N LEU A 77 21.28 12.13 -10.52
CA LEU A 77 22.22 12.15 -9.41
C LEU A 77 23.20 10.95 -9.48
N PRO A 78 24.40 11.04 -8.89
CA PRO A 78 25.44 10.00 -8.96
C PRO A 78 25.22 8.83 -7.99
N PHE A 79 23.97 8.49 -7.66
CA PHE A 79 23.63 7.34 -6.83
C PHE A 79 22.28 6.74 -7.25
N GLY A 80 22.12 5.45 -7.02
CA GLY A 80 20.85 4.75 -7.18
C GLY A 80 20.07 4.74 -5.86
N LEU A 81 18.74 4.77 -5.94
CA LEU A 81 17.89 4.65 -4.77
C LEU A 81 17.90 3.21 -4.25
N GLN A 82 18.28 3.05 -3.00
CA GLN A 82 18.19 1.79 -2.28
C GLN A 82 16.85 1.74 -1.56
N ARG A 83 16.09 0.67 -1.78
CA ARG A 83 14.81 0.45 -1.13
C ARG A 83 15.03 -0.34 0.17
N PRO A 84 14.18 -0.15 1.20
CA PRO A 84 14.22 -0.99 2.38
C PRO A 84 14.06 -2.47 2.01
N VAL A 85 14.98 -3.31 2.48
CA VAL A 85 14.85 -4.77 2.41
C VAL A 85 13.89 -5.26 3.50
N ASP A 86 13.30 -6.43 3.31
CA ASP A 86 12.42 -7.07 4.31
C ASP A 86 11.23 -6.22 4.77
N LEU A 87 10.69 -5.42 3.87
CA LEU A 87 9.53 -4.55 4.11
C LEU A 87 8.39 -4.90 3.16
N ALA A 88 7.29 -5.41 3.70
CA ALA A 88 6.10 -5.79 2.94
C ALA A 88 5.23 -4.57 2.63
N ILE A 89 5.18 -4.12 1.37
CA ILE A 89 4.36 -2.99 0.94
C ILE A 89 3.45 -3.49 -0.17
N GLY A 90 2.15 -3.38 0.04
CA GLY A 90 1.17 -3.83 -0.94
C GLY A 90 -0.18 -3.14 -0.83
N MET A 91 -1.08 -3.55 -1.71
CA MET A 91 -2.50 -3.23 -1.61
C MET A 91 -3.32 -4.50 -1.76
N THR A 92 -4.56 -4.44 -1.29
CA THR A 92 -5.51 -5.52 -1.52
C THR A 92 -5.89 -5.58 -2.99
N TRP A 93 -5.59 -6.71 -3.62
CA TRP A 93 -5.93 -7.05 -4.99
C TRP A 93 -7.06 -8.08 -4.98
N PHE A 94 -8.24 -7.66 -5.42
CA PHE A 94 -9.44 -8.51 -5.54
C PHE A 94 -9.56 -9.09 -6.93
N SER A 95 -9.53 -10.41 -7.08
CA SER A 95 -9.72 -11.10 -8.36
C SER A 95 -10.86 -10.50 -9.20
N PRO A 96 -10.63 -10.20 -10.50
CA PRO A 96 -11.60 -9.54 -11.36
C PRO A 96 -12.76 -10.43 -11.78
N VAL A 97 -12.93 -11.62 -11.19
CA VAL A 97 -14.14 -12.46 -11.34
C VAL A 97 -15.41 -11.66 -11.01
N GLN A 98 -15.31 -10.66 -10.12
CA GLN A 98 -16.43 -9.76 -9.80
C GLN A 98 -16.79 -8.77 -10.93
N TYR A 99 -15.93 -8.58 -11.93
CA TYR A 99 -16.07 -7.50 -12.93
C TYR A 99 -16.37 -7.97 -14.34
N ALA A 100 -17.02 -9.14 -14.48
CA ALA A 100 -17.53 -9.65 -15.75
C ALA A 100 -16.47 -9.70 -16.87
N ILE A 101 -15.28 -10.21 -16.57
CA ILE A 101 -14.36 -10.60 -17.65
C ILE A 101 -14.94 -11.86 -18.30
N ASN A 102 -15.43 -11.70 -19.54
CA ASN A 102 -16.11 -12.77 -20.28
C ASN A 102 -15.17 -13.87 -20.81
N GLY A 103 -13.89 -13.88 -20.42
CA GLY A 103 -12.89 -14.85 -20.89
C GLY A 103 -11.68 -15.02 -19.98
N GLU A 104 -11.19 -16.25 -19.91
CA GLU A 104 -10.06 -16.63 -19.05
C GLU A 104 -8.75 -15.95 -19.48
N GLU A 105 -8.52 -15.78 -20.78
CA GLU A 105 -7.30 -15.13 -21.27
C GLU A 105 -7.20 -13.66 -20.82
N GLN A 106 -8.28 -12.89 -20.95
CA GLN A 106 -8.31 -11.48 -20.54
C GLN A 106 -8.15 -11.33 -19.02
N PHE A 107 -8.62 -12.31 -18.24
CA PHE A 107 -8.42 -12.34 -16.80
C PHE A 107 -6.93 -12.36 -16.46
N TRP A 108 -6.17 -13.26 -17.10
CA TRP A 108 -4.73 -13.40 -16.84
C TRP A 108 -3.91 -12.24 -17.39
N GLN A 109 -4.24 -11.74 -18.59
CA GLN A 109 -3.60 -10.53 -19.14
C GLN A 109 -3.76 -9.34 -18.21
N ARG A 110 -4.96 -9.17 -17.63
CA ARG A 110 -5.22 -8.09 -16.68
C ARG A 110 -4.45 -8.27 -15.38
N MET A 111 -4.45 -9.48 -14.80
CA MET A 111 -3.66 -9.75 -13.59
C MET A 111 -2.17 -9.44 -13.81
N GLN A 112 -1.61 -9.88 -14.93
CA GLN A 112 -0.21 -9.60 -15.28
C GLN A 112 0.07 -8.09 -15.36
N ALA A 113 -0.79 -7.34 -16.05
CA ALA A 113 -0.64 -5.88 -16.18
C ALA A 113 -0.74 -5.15 -14.84
N GLU A 114 -1.67 -5.55 -13.97
CA GLU A 114 -1.87 -4.94 -12.66
C GLU A 114 -0.75 -5.29 -11.67
N PHE A 115 -0.22 -6.52 -11.72
CA PHE A 115 0.94 -6.89 -10.91
C PHE A 115 2.19 -6.11 -11.32
N ALA A 116 2.41 -5.96 -12.64
CA ALA A 116 3.49 -5.13 -13.15
C ALA A 116 3.33 -3.65 -12.74
N ASP A 117 2.11 -3.12 -12.79
CA ASP A 117 1.79 -1.75 -12.34
C ASP A 117 2.07 -1.56 -10.84
N MET A 118 1.60 -2.48 -9.99
CA MET A 118 1.86 -2.47 -8.55
C MET A 118 3.37 -2.51 -8.25
N ARG A 119 4.14 -3.35 -8.96
CA ARG A 119 5.60 -3.39 -8.82
C ARG A 119 6.25 -2.07 -9.25
N ALA A 120 5.80 -1.47 -10.36
CA ALA A 120 6.30 -0.19 -10.85
C ALA A 120 5.97 0.98 -9.90
N HIS A 121 4.96 0.81 -9.04
CA HIS A 121 4.60 1.73 -7.96
C HIS A 121 5.21 1.34 -6.61
N ASN A 122 6.38 0.71 -6.64
CA ASN A 122 7.23 0.44 -5.46
C ASN A 122 6.66 -0.56 -4.45
N MET A 123 5.64 -1.34 -4.82
CA MET A 123 5.15 -2.42 -3.97
C MET A 123 6.07 -3.63 -4.02
N THR A 124 6.26 -4.27 -2.87
CA THR A 124 7.11 -5.45 -2.70
C THR A 124 6.30 -6.74 -2.57
N THR A 125 4.98 -6.63 -2.33
CA THR A 125 4.01 -7.73 -2.33
C THR A 125 2.59 -7.22 -2.62
N ILE A 126 1.61 -8.12 -2.51
CA ILE A 126 0.18 -7.86 -2.61
C ILE A 126 -0.55 -8.54 -1.45
N GLN A 127 -1.68 -7.97 -1.02
CA GLN A 127 -2.67 -8.71 -0.25
C GLN A 127 -3.69 -9.30 -1.23
N TYR A 128 -3.74 -10.62 -1.30
CA TYR A 128 -4.36 -11.34 -2.40
C TYR A 128 -5.67 -12.01 -2.00
N THR A 129 -6.72 -11.81 -2.79
CA THR A 129 -7.99 -12.55 -2.63
C THR A 129 -8.71 -12.78 -3.96
N GLY A 130 -9.43 -13.89 -4.09
CA GLY A 130 -10.43 -14.16 -5.12
C GLY A 130 -10.10 -15.24 -6.16
N ILE A 131 -8.96 -15.93 -6.09
CA ILE A 131 -8.83 -17.31 -6.59
C ILE A 131 -8.81 -18.20 -5.37
N ARG A 132 -9.60 -19.27 -5.38
CA ARG A 132 -9.77 -20.13 -4.21
C ARG A 132 -8.50 -20.91 -3.90
N MET A 133 -8.24 -21.12 -2.61
CA MET A 133 -7.09 -21.92 -2.15
C MET A 133 -7.09 -23.36 -2.66
N ASP A 134 -8.27 -23.96 -2.89
CA ASP A 134 -8.40 -25.32 -3.43
C ASP A 134 -8.29 -25.40 -4.97
N ASP A 135 -8.15 -24.26 -5.66
CA ASP A 135 -7.89 -24.18 -7.09
C ASP A 135 -6.38 -24.03 -7.35
N HIS A 136 -5.64 -25.10 -7.08
CA HIS A 136 -4.17 -25.08 -7.10
C HIS A 136 -3.59 -24.69 -8.48
N GLU A 137 -4.25 -25.03 -9.58
CA GLU A 137 -3.78 -24.71 -10.93
C GLU A 137 -3.87 -23.19 -11.20
N ARG A 138 -4.96 -22.55 -10.78
CA ARG A 138 -5.08 -21.10 -10.90
C ARG A 138 -4.18 -20.36 -9.92
N ILE A 139 -4.01 -20.86 -8.71
CA ILE A 139 -3.04 -20.30 -7.74
C ILE A 139 -1.63 -20.37 -8.31
N GLU A 140 -1.21 -21.50 -8.87
CA GLU A 140 0.11 -21.66 -9.47
C GLU A 140 0.35 -20.65 -10.59
N ARG A 141 -0.65 -20.43 -11.45
CA ARG A 141 -0.55 -19.42 -12.51
C ARG A 141 -0.47 -17.99 -11.93
N ALA A 142 -1.27 -17.67 -10.93
CA ALA A 142 -1.21 -16.35 -10.26
C ALA A 142 0.15 -16.12 -9.59
N PHE A 143 0.70 -17.13 -8.93
CA PHE A 143 2.01 -17.06 -8.27
C PHE A 143 3.18 -17.04 -9.26
N THR A 144 3.01 -17.61 -10.45
CA THR A 144 3.96 -17.43 -11.56
C THR A 144 3.99 -15.97 -12.00
N LEU A 145 2.83 -15.35 -12.22
CA LEU A 145 2.75 -13.93 -12.56
C LEU A 145 3.29 -13.03 -11.45
N TYR A 146 3.08 -13.39 -10.18
CA TYR A 146 3.65 -12.70 -9.02
C TYR A 146 5.19 -12.68 -9.08
N ARG A 147 5.82 -13.81 -9.41
CA ARG A 147 7.28 -13.90 -9.59
C ARG A 147 7.77 -13.14 -10.81
N GLU A 148 7.08 -13.27 -11.94
CA GLU A 148 7.42 -12.57 -13.18
C GLU A 148 7.35 -11.04 -13.03
N ALA A 149 6.41 -10.55 -12.21
CA ALA A 149 6.33 -9.15 -11.86
C ALA A 149 7.48 -8.69 -10.97
N GLY A 150 8.25 -9.60 -10.35
CA GLY A 150 9.42 -9.25 -9.55
C GLY A 150 9.09 -8.81 -8.13
N PHE A 151 7.97 -9.27 -7.54
CA PHE A 151 7.72 -9.06 -6.12
C PHE A 151 8.71 -9.86 -5.26
N GLU A 152 9.09 -9.26 -4.13
CA GLU A 152 10.25 -9.68 -3.34
C GLU A 152 9.86 -10.30 -1.99
N GLN A 153 8.68 -9.95 -1.48
CA GLN A 153 8.21 -10.35 -0.16
C GLN A 153 7.23 -11.53 -0.24
N PRO A 154 6.87 -12.18 0.88
CA PRO A 154 5.83 -13.21 0.87
C PRO A 154 4.47 -12.67 0.41
N VAL A 155 3.68 -13.50 -0.25
CA VAL A 155 2.29 -13.17 -0.63
C VAL A 155 1.43 -13.10 0.63
N ASN A 156 0.74 -11.99 0.87
CA ASN A 156 -0.23 -11.90 1.97
C ASN A 156 -1.60 -12.45 1.52
N LEU A 157 -1.97 -13.66 1.93
CA LEU A 157 -3.08 -14.41 1.34
C LEU A 157 -4.41 -14.20 2.09
N LEU A 158 -5.06 -13.06 1.86
CA LEU A 158 -6.41 -12.73 2.39
C LEU A 158 -7.51 -13.67 1.84
N GLU A 159 -7.23 -14.43 0.78
CA GLU A 159 -8.11 -15.51 0.37
C GLU A 159 -8.41 -16.52 1.50
N SER A 160 -7.54 -16.65 2.51
CA SER A 160 -7.84 -17.49 3.68
C SER A 160 -9.08 -16.99 4.42
N HIS A 161 -9.19 -15.68 4.67
CA HIS A 161 -10.43 -15.08 5.14
C HIS A 161 -11.60 -15.29 4.15
N GLY A 162 -11.32 -15.15 2.85
CA GLY A 162 -12.30 -15.44 1.79
C GLY A 162 -12.86 -16.87 1.84
N ALA A 163 -12.04 -17.86 2.20
CA ALA A 163 -12.47 -19.24 2.42
C ALA A 163 -13.40 -19.34 3.63
N MET A 164 -13.01 -18.73 4.76
CA MET A 164 -13.84 -18.69 5.97
C MET A 164 -15.23 -18.10 5.70
N MET A 165 -15.30 -17.01 4.95
CA MET A 165 -16.56 -16.35 4.59
C MET A 165 -17.46 -17.24 3.73
N ARG A 166 -16.90 -18.09 2.87
CA ARG A 166 -17.68 -19.03 2.06
C ARG A 166 -18.34 -20.11 2.90
N TRP A 167 -17.65 -20.69 3.88
CA TRP A 167 -18.24 -21.67 4.79
C TRP A 167 -19.41 -21.07 5.59
N ARG A 168 -19.21 -19.87 6.13
CA ARG A 168 -20.28 -19.14 6.84
C ARG A 168 -21.50 -18.93 5.94
N ARG A 169 -21.30 -18.54 4.67
CA ARG A 169 -22.38 -18.37 3.70
C ARG A 169 -23.09 -19.68 3.34
N ASN A 170 -22.39 -20.81 3.42
CA ASN A 170 -22.96 -22.14 3.21
C ASN A 170 -23.64 -22.72 4.47
N GLY A 171 -23.77 -21.93 5.55
CA GLY A 171 -24.49 -22.32 6.75
C GLY A 171 -23.64 -23.03 7.81
N ILE A 172 -22.31 -23.08 7.65
CA ILE A 172 -21.39 -23.66 8.64
C ILE A 172 -20.82 -22.52 9.50
N PRO A 173 -21.20 -22.41 10.79
CA PRO A 173 -20.70 -21.36 11.66
C PRO A 173 -19.21 -21.54 11.96
N TRP A 174 -18.47 -20.44 12.07
CA TRP A 174 -17.05 -20.46 12.45
C TRP A 174 -16.78 -21.06 13.83
N SER A 175 -17.77 -21.05 14.73
CA SER A 175 -17.66 -21.66 16.05
C SER A 175 -17.92 -23.17 16.07
N SER A 176 -18.18 -23.81 14.93
CA SER A 176 -18.48 -25.24 14.86
C SER A 176 -17.22 -26.09 14.72
N ASP A 177 -17.20 -27.28 15.34
CA ASP A 177 -16.11 -28.25 15.19
C ASP A 177 -15.88 -28.67 13.73
N GLU A 178 -16.95 -28.71 12.94
CA GLU A 178 -16.91 -28.97 11.50
C GLU A 178 -16.07 -27.90 10.78
N PHE A 179 -16.38 -26.61 10.99
CA PHE A 179 -15.59 -25.53 10.39
C PHE A 179 -14.12 -25.60 10.81
N GLN A 180 -13.87 -25.77 12.10
CA GLN A 180 -12.52 -25.77 12.64
C GLN A 180 -11.67 -26.90 12.05
N THR A 181 -12.24 -28.10 11.91
CA THR A 181 -11.56 -29.25 11.32
C THR A 181 -11.29 -29.03 9.82
N GLU A 182 -12.33 -28.66 9.06
CA GLU A 182 -12.24 -28.53 7.60
C GLU A 182 -11.36 -27.34 7.17
N TYR A 183 -11.40 -26.24 7.92
CA TYR A 183 -10.59 -25.06 7.63
C TYR A 183 -9.10 -25.31 7.89
N VAL A 184 -8.75 -25.89 9.05
CA VAL A 184 -7.35 -26.25 9.35
C VAL A 184 -6.83 -27.27 8.33
N GLN A 185 -7.67 -28.22 7.88
CA GLN A 185 -7.28 -29.17 6.85
C GLN A 185 -7.06 -28.49 5.49
N LEU A 186 -7.94 -27.56 5.07
CA LEU A 186 -7.74 -26.78 3.85
C LEU A 186 -6.40 -26.03 3.86
N VAL A 187 -6.09 -25.33 4.96
CA VAL A 187 -4.84 -24.57 5.08
C VAL A 187 -3.63 -25.50 5.06
N ARG A 188 -3.71 -26.65 5.75
CA ARG A 188 -2.64 -27.67 5.72
C ARG A 188 -2.40 -28.19 4.31
N ASP A 189 -3.46 -28.59 3.61
CA ASP A 189 -3.37 -29.09 2.23
C ASP A 189 -2.79 -28.03 1.28
N PHE A 190 -3.23 -26.78 1.42
CA PHE A 190 -2.69 -25.65 0.65
C PHE A 190 -1.20 -25.46 0.87
N LEU A 191 -0.73 -25.46 2.12
CA LEU A 191 0.69 -25.30 2.46
C LEU A 191 1.54 -26.49 1.99
N GLU A 192 1.00 -27.72 2.04
CA GLU A 192 1.65 -28.88 1.43
C GLU A 192 1.80 -28.73 -0.09
N GLN A 193 0.79 -28.21 -0.78
CA GLN A 193 0.87 -27.91 -2.22
C GLN A 193 1.87 -26.79 -2.50
N ALA A 194 1.87 -25.73 -1.70
CA ALA A 194 2.82 -24.63 -1.81
C ALA A 194 4.26 -25.14 -1.69
N GLN A 195 4.52 -26.05 -0.75
CA GLN A 195 5.83 -26.69 -0.61
C GLN A 195 6.16 -27.59 -1.81
N ARG A 196 5.25 -28.49 -2.21
CA ARG A 196 5.47 -29.44 -3.32
C ARG A 196 5.72 -28.76 -4.65
N ARG A 197 4.97 -27.69 -4.94
CA ARG A 197 5.06 -26.91 -6.17
C ARG A 197 6.10 -25.78 -6.09
N GLN A 198 6.76 -25.64 -4.95
CA GLN A 198 7.74 -24.57 -4.68
C GLN A 198 7.15 -23.21 -5.03
N TRP A 199 5.99 -22.89 -4.49
CA TRP A 199 5.36 -21.57 -4.63
C TRP A 199 6.13 -20.50 -3.84
N PRO A 200 5.90 -19.20 -4.12
CA PRO A 200 6.41 -18.13 -3.27
C PRO A 200 6.01 -18.36 -1.81
N PRO A 201 6.81 -17.89 -0.83
CA PRO A 201 6.39 -17.88 0.56
C PRO A 201 5.02 -17.20 0.72
N VAL A 202 4.17 -17.74 1.59
CA VAL A 202 2.81 -17.26 1.80
C VAL A 202 2.59 -16.97 3.28
N ILE A 203 1.95 -15.84 3.56
CA ILE A 203 1.40 -15.49 4.86
C ILE A 203 -0.10 -15.81 4.79
N ILE A 204 -0.60 -16.65 5.69
CA ILE A 204 -2.01 -16.99 5.81
C ILE A 204 -2.73 -15.87 6.55
N ASP A 205 -3.36 -14.98 5.80
CA ASP A 205 -4.10 -13.84 6.34
C ASP A 205 -5.59 -14.19 6.44
N PHE A 206 -6.02 -14.49 7.66
CA PHE A 206 -7.35 -15.03 7.92
C PHE A 206 -8.27 -14.06 8.66
N GLY A 207 -7.69 -13.02 9.28
CA GLY A 207 -8.43 -12.04 10.05
C GLY A 207 -8.71 -10.79 9.24
N ASP A 208 -9.98 -10.41 9.16
CA ASP A 208 -10.44 -9.15 8.57
C ASP A 208 -11.35 -8.45 9.59
N GLU A 209 -10.71 -7.69 10.49
CA GLU A 209 -11.34 -6.78 11.44
C GLU A 209 -12.46 -7.44 12.28
N PHE A 210 -12.15 -8.46 13.08
CA PHE A 210 -13.13 -9.18 13.91
C PHE A 210 -13.87 -8.28 14.91
N THR A 211 -13.26 -7.16 15.31
CA THR A 211 -13.95 -6.12 16.10
C THR A 211 -15.21 -5.60 15.41
N ASN A 212 -15.27 -5.63 14.07
CA ASN A 212 -16.43 -5.14 13.35
C ASN A 212 -17.70 -5.95 13.62
N SER A 213 -17.53 -7.22 13.98
CA SER A 213 -18.61 -8.16 14.29
C SER A 213 -18.65 -8.57 15.77
N ALA A 214 -17.83 -7.95 16.63
CA ALA A 214 -17.65 -8.34 18.04
C ALA A 214 -17.31 -9.84 18.20
N THR A 215 -16.35 -10.32 17.41
CA THR A 215 -15.93 -11.72 17.34
C THR A 215 -14.43 -11.89 17.62
N GLU A 216 -13.81 -11.02 18.41
CA GLU A 216 -12.36 -11.03 18.63
C GLU A 216 -11.86 -12.31 19.28
N GLU A 217 -12.58 -12.85 20.27
CA GLU A 217 -12.22 -14.09 20.96
C GLU A 217 -12.23 -15.29 20.01
N LEU A 218 -13.18 -15.31 19.08
CA LEU A 218 -13.27 -16.34 18.04
C LEU A 218 -12.10 -16.23 17.06
N GLY A 219 -11.70 -15.00 16.68
CA GLY A 219 -10.50 -14.78 15.87
C GLY A 219 -9.24 -15.36 16.53
N ALA A 220 -9.06 -15.11 17.83
CA ALA A 220 -7.94 -15.66 18.59
C ALA A 220 -8.00 -17.18 18.76
N GLU A 221 -9.21 -17.76 18.86
CA GLU A 221 -9.39 -19.21 18.84
C GLU A 221 -8.94 -19.82 17.50
N ILE A 222 -9.34 -19.23 16.39
CA ILE A 222 -8.95 -19.67 15.04
C ILE A 222 -7.42 -19.55 14.87
N ALA A 223 -6.79 -18.46 15.35
CA ALA A 223 -5.33 -18.32 15.35
C ALA A 223 -4.64 -19.51 16.04
N ARG A 224 -5.06 -19.84 17.28
CA ARG A 224 -4.49 -20.96 18.05
C ARG A 224 -4.60 -22.30 17.32
N GLN A 225 -5.70 -22.52 16.60
CA GLN A 225 -5.89 -23.75 15.84
C GLN A 225 -5.01 -23.80 14.59
N LEU A 226 -4.89 -22.68 13.86
CA LEU A 226 -3.98 -22.58 12.72
C LEU A 226 -2.52 -22.82 13.13
N LYS A 227 -2.11 -22.34 14.32
CA LYS A 227 -0.77 -22.56 14.88
C LYS A 227 -0.40 -24.03 15.15
N THR A 228 -1.36 -24.96 15.07
CA THR A 228 -1.07 -26.41 15.09
C THR A 228 -0.44 -26.94 13.79
N ILE A 229 -0.45 -26.14 12.72
CA ILE A 229 0.19 -26.47 11.44
C ILE A 229 1.68 -26.09 11.52
N PRO A 230 2.63 -27.04 11.39
CA PRO A 230 4.05 -26.73 11.49
C PRO A 230 4.51 -25.75 10.41
N GLY A 231 5.24 -24.71 10.81
CA GLY A 231 5.85 -23.74 9.89
C GLY A 231 4.90 -22.74 9.24
N ILE A 232 3.62 -22.70 9.66
CA ILE A 232 2.68 -21.68 9.19
C ILE A 232 3.13 -20.28 9.63
N VAL A 233 2.98 -19.31 8.73
CA VAL A 233 3.05 -17.88 9.06
C VAL A 233 1.63 -17.31 8.92
N THR A 234 1.12 -16.71 9.98
CA THR A 234 -0.26 -16.19 10.06
C THR A 234 -0.28 -14.69 10.25
N ALA A 235 -1.23 -14.03 9.58
CA ALA A 235 -1.55 -12.62 9.78
C ALA A 235 -3.04 -12.41 10.07
N ALA A 236 -3.35 -11.24 10.62
CA ALA A 236 -4.70 -10.71 10.71
C ALA A 236 -4.70 -9.19 10.59
N ASP A 237 -5.62 -8.67 9.79
CA ASP A 237 -6.00 -7.25 9.78
C ASP A 237 -6.91 -6.98 10.98
N VAL A 238 -6.51 -6.06 11.86
CA VAL A 238 -7.20 -5.75 13.12
C VAL A 238 -7.68 -4.31 13.19
N ASN A 239 -8.86 -4.12 13.78
CA ASN A 239 -9.51 -2.81 13.90
C ASN A 239 -9.77 -2.42 15.37
N GLY A 240 -9.60 -3.35 16.31
CA GLY A 240 -9.85 -3.11 17.73
C GLY A 240 -8.61 -3.17 18.61
N TYR A 241 -8.58 -2.38 19.68
CA TYR A 241 -7.60 -2.52 20.75
C TYR A 241 -7.72 -3.91 21.42
N LYS A 242 -8.95 -4.32 21.73
CA LYS A 242 -9.24 -5.66 22.27
C LYS A 242 -8.72 -6.74 21.33
N GLU A 243 -8.96 -6.57 20.03
CA GLU A 243 -8.49 -7.48 19.00
C GLU A 243 -6.96 -7.56 18.96
N VAL A 244 -6.24 -6.42 18.97
CA VAL A 244 -4.77 -6.39 19.06
C VAL A 244 -4.28 -7.22 20.26
N GLN A 245 -4.86 -7.01 21.44
CA GLN A 245 -4.43 -7.71 22.66
C GLN A 245 -4.68 -9.22 22.63
N LEU A 246 -5.73 -9.66 21.93
CA LEU A 246 -6.08 -11.08 21.79
C LEU A 246 -5.32 -11.77 20.65
N MET A 247 -5.05 -11.04 19.56
CA MET A 247 -4.43 -11.59 18.35
C MET A 247 -2.92 -11.58 18.42
N ALA A 248 -2.29 -10.52 18.93
CA ALA A 248 -0.83 -10.38 18.90
C ALA A 248 -0.05 -11.54 19.56
N PRO A 249 -0.54 -12.19 20.63
CA PRO A 249 0.14 -13.39 21.17
C PRO A 249 -0.03 -14.65 20.31
N GLU A 250 -0.98 -14.67 19.38
CA GLU A 250 -1.47 -15.87 18.69
C GLU A 250 -1.10 -15.92 17.21
N VAL A 251 -0.68 -14.79 16.62
CA VAL A 251 -0.26 -14.68 15.20
C VAL A 251 1.16 -14.14 15.05
N ASP A 252 1.77 -14.31 13.87
CA ASP A 252 3.12 -13.78 13.61
C ASP A 252 3.09 -12.31 13.20
N ILE A 253 1.99 -11.87 12.57
CA ILE A 253 1.83 -10.53 12.01
C ILE A 253 0.48 -9.96 12.44
N VAL A 254 0.50 -8.75 12.98
CA VAL A 254 -0.72 -7.96 13.27
C VAL A 254 -0.71 -6.72 12.41
N ALA A 255 -1.61 -6.65 11.45
CA ALA A 255 -1.80 -5.47 10.59
C ALA A 255 -2.91 -4.59 11.18
N PHE A 256 -2.56 -3.44 11.77
CA PHE A 256 -3.53 -2.63 12.51
C PHE A 256 -3.88 -1.32 11.78
N SER A 257 -5.17 -0.97 11.84
CA SER A 257 -5.70 0.28 11.27
C SER A 257 -5.74 1.40 12.32
N ASN A 258 -6.38 2.56 12.03
CA ASN A 258 -6.60 3.62 13.04
C ASN A 258 -7.52 3.20 14.19
N GLY A 259 -8.23 2.10 13.98
CA GLY A 259 -9.14 1.50 14.93
C GLY A 259 -10.55 2.06 14.85
N TRP A 260 -11.51 1.14 14.99
CA TRP A 260 -12.93 1.40 15.11
C TRP A 260 -13.48 0.81 16.40
N ASP A 261 -14.35 1.55 17.08
CA ASP A 261 -14.96 1.13 18.35
C ASP A 261 -15.74 -0.20 18.24
N GLY A 262 -16.13 -0.60 17.04
CA GLY A 262 -17.01 -1.74 16.85
C GLY A 262 -18.41 -1.49 17.41
N PRO A 263 -19.32 -2.47 17.29
CA PRO A 263 -20.66 -2.37 17.86
C PRO A 263 -20.68 -2.37 19.40
N GLU A 264 -19.65 -2.93 20.03
CA GLU A 264 -19.53 -3.02 21.50
C GLU A 264 -18.68 -1.92 22.15
N HIS A 265 -18.20 -0.95 21.37
CA HIS A 265 -17.36 0.15 21.87
C HIS A 265 -16.07 -0.30 22.56
N VAL A 266 -15.43 -1.35 22.03
CA VAL A 266 -14.26 -2.01 22.64
C VAL A 266 -13.01 -1.13 22.66
N ASN A 267 -12.89 -0.17 21.74
CA ASN A 267 -11.72 0.73 21.70
C ASN A 267 -11.82 1.86 22.73
N LYS A 268 -13.03 2.18 23.23
CA LYS A 268 -13.26 3.27 24.20
C LYS A 268 -12.59 4.58 23.75
N GLY A 269 -12.66 4.88 22.45
CA GLY A 269 -12.05 6.07 21.86
C GLY A 269 -10.54 6.00 21.59
N LYS A 270 -9.87 4.87 21.88
CA LYS A 270 -8.45 4.67 21.51
C LYS A 270 -8.28 4.71 19.99
N LYS A 271 -7.19 5.36 19.56
CA LYS A 271 -6.64 5.26 18.20
C LYS A 271 -5.43 4.33 18.23
N LEU A 272 -5.26 3.56 17.16
CA LEU A 272 -4.27 2.48 17.12
C LEU A 272 -3.05 2.80 16.26
N LEU A 273 -3.12 3.76 15.33
CA LEU A 273 -1.97 4.18 14.51
C LEU A 273 -0.99 5.05 15.30
N ASN A 274 -0.34 4.45 16.31
CA ASN A 274 0.64 5.08 17.17
C ASN A 274 1.70 4.11 17.71
N LYS A 275 2.77 4.67 18.28
CA LYS A 275 3.86 3.93 18.90
C LYS A 275 3.40 2.97 19.98
N ALA A 276 2.43 3.36 20.83
CA ALA A 276 1.97 2.50 21.92
C ALA A 276 1.41 1.17 21.42
N THR A 277 0.68 1.19 20.29
CA THR A 277 0.16 -0.05 19.68
C THR A 277 1.28 -0.90 19.07
N VAL A 278 2.29 -0.26 18.46
CA VAL A 278 3.50 -0.95 17.96
C VAL A 278 4.22 -1.65 19.12
N ASP A 279 4.44 -0.94 20.23
CA ASP A 279 5.09 -1.48 21.43
C ASP A 279 4.31 -2.68 22.00
N ASP A 280 2.97 -2.58 22.08
CA ASP A 280 2.10 -3.67 22.55
C ASP A 280 2.23 -4.93 21.67
N ILE A 281 2.25 -4.77 20.34
CA ILE A 281 2.38 -5.89 19.38
C ILE A 281 3.76 -6.56 19.51
N LEU A 282 4.82 -5.75 19.56
CA LEU A 282 6.19 -6.26 19.71
C LEU A 282 6.37 -6.97 21.05
N ALA A 283 5.81 -6.43 22.13
CA ALA A 283 5.86 -7.06 23.46
C ALA A 283 5.16 -8.42 23.51
N ALA A 284 4.13 -8.62 22.68
CA ALA A 284 3.44 -9.90 22.53
C ALA A 284 4.20 -10.89 21.61
N GLY A 285 5.25 -10.46 20.92
CA GLY A 285 6.08 -11.30 20.04
C GLY A 285 5.65 -11.33 18.57
N ALA A 286 4.68 -10.50 18.17
CA ALA A 286 4.24 -10.38 16.79
C ALA A 286 4.94 -9.23 16.05
N THR A 287 4.87 -9.27 14.72
CA THR A 287 5.40 -8.25 13.83
C THR A 287 4.30 -7.24 13.48
N PRO A 288 4.49 -5.94 13.79
CA PRO A 288 3.49 -4.92 13.50
C PRO A 288 3.52 -4.53 12.01
N TRP A 289 2.35 -4.62 11.38
CA TRP A 289 2.08 -4.09 10.04
C TRP A 289 1.01 -3.00 10.14
N LEU A 290 0.95 -2.14 9.13
CA LEU A 290 -0.03 -1.08 9.04
C LEU A 290 -1.11 -1.44 8.02
N VAL A 291 -2.36 -1.08 8.28
CA VAL A 291 -3.42 -1.15 7.26
C VAL A 291 -4.20 0.16 7.18
N ASN A 292 -4.55 0.59 5.96
CA ASN A 292 -5.40 1.76 5.70
C ASN A 292 -4.86 3.08 6.30
N VAL A 293 -3.56 3.33 6.10
CA VAL A 293 -2.92 4.57 6.54
C VAL A 293 -3.01 5.70 5.51
N GLY A 294 -3.52 5.40 4.31
CA GLY A 294 -3.79 6.36 3.25
C GLY A 294 -2.85 6.21 2.06
N MET A 295 -3.17 6.94 0.99
CA MET A 295 -2.40 6.98 -0.26
C MET A 295 -1.69 8.32 -0.46
N ASP A 296 -1.44 9.09 0.59
CA ASP A 296 -0.74 10.36 0.49
C ASP A 296 0.78 10.21 0.68
N ARG A 297 1.53 11.23 0.26
CA ARG A 297 2.99 11.26 0.32
C ARG A 297 3.54 11.12 1.75
N PHE A 298 2.85 11.67 2.76
CA PHE A 298 3.33 11.66 4.14
C PHE A 298 3.14 10.28 4.80
N SER A 299 1.94 9.70 4.67
CA SER A 299 1.61 8.38 5.23
C SER A 299 2.37 7.22 4.58
N ASN A 300 2.92 7.43 3.38
CA ASN A 300 3.69 6.42 2.64
C ASN A 300 5.20 6.72 2.57
N GLY A 301 5.63 7.92 2.95
CA GLY A 301 7.02 8.33 3.00
C GLY A 301 7.48 8.56 4.44
N TYR A 302 7.53 9.82 4.85
CA TYR A 302 8.11 10.27 6.12
C TYR A 302 7.48 9.63 7.37
N TRP A 303 6.16 9.56 7.47
CA TRP A 303 5.53 8.91 8.63
C TRP A 303 5.77 7.41 8.62
N PHE A 304 5.72 6.78 7.44
CA PHE A 304 6.00 5.35 7.34
C PHE A 304 7.46 5.03 7.72
N TRP A 305 8.42 5.84 7.30
CA TRP A 305 9.81 5.77 7.74
C TRP A 305 9.94 5.81 9.27
N LYS A 306 9.27 6.77 9.93
CA LYS A 306 9.23 6.84 11.41
C LYS A 306 8.69 5.54 12.01
N MET A 307 7.61 4.99 11.47
CA MET A 307 7.01 3.74 11.96
C MET A 307 7.91 2.52 11.72
N ILE A 308 8.65 2.47 10.62
CA ILE A 308 9.64 1.41 10.34
C ILE A 308 10.74 1.41 11.42
N ARG A 309 11.23 2.59 11.80
CA ARG A 309 12.20 2.76 12.90
C ARG A 309 11.64 2.31 14.25
N LEU A 310 10.32 2.38 14.45
CA LEU A 310 9.64 1.87 15.64
C LEU A 310 9.36 0.36 15.60
N GLY A 311 9.67 -0.33 14.49
CA GLY A 311 9.55 -1.78 14.37
C GLY A 311 8.48 -2.27 13.39
N VAL A 312 7.76 -1.37 12.70
CA VAL A 312 6.83 -1.78 11.63
C VAL A 312 7.59 -2.42 10.46
N ARG A 313 7.07 -3.55 9.95
CA ARG A 313 7.67 -4.30 8.84
C ARG A 313 6.73 -4.59 7.68
N GLY A 314 5.55 -3.98 7.68
CA GLY A 314 4.69 -4.05 6.53
C GLY A 314 3.55 -3.06 6.54
N LYS A 315 2.91 -2.93 5.38
CA LYS A 315 1.82 -2.01 5.10
C LYS A 315 0.96 -2.54 3.96
N MET A 316 -0.34 -2.66 4.21
CA MET A 316 -1.34 -3.01 3.21
C MET A 316 -2.37 -1.89 3.08
N GLU A 317 -2.65 -1.42 1.87
CA GLU A 317 -3.77 -0.48 1.65
C GLU A 317 -4.95 -1.16 1.00
N TRP A 318 -6.12 -0.95 1.59
CA TRP A 318 -7.39 -1.19 0.95
C TRP A 318 -7.76 0.03 0.08
N MET A 319 -7.84 -0.09 -1.24
CA MET A 319 -7.67 -1.27 -2.08
C MET A 319 -7.24 -0.84 -3.49
N TYR A 320 -6.61 -1.74 -4.24
CA TYR A 320 -6.13 -1.43 -5.59
C TYR A 320 -7.29 -1.09 -6.55
N ARG A 321 -8.41 -1.83 -6.45
CA ARG A 321 -9.65 -1.59 -7.21
C ARG A 321 -10.85 -1.41 -6.28
N GLY A 322 -11.51 -0.26 -6.31
CA GLY A 322 -12.61 0.07 -5.40
C GLY A 322 -13.96 0.36 -6.04
N TYR A 323 -14.21 -0.07 -7.29
CA TYR A 323 -15.43 0.31 -8.01
C TYR A 323 -16.57 -0.71 -7.87
N ASN A 324 -17.80 -0.18 -7.78
CA ASN A 324 -19.06 -0.89 -8.06
C ASN A 324 -19.66 -0.27 -9.32
N GLY A 325 -20.49 -1.00 -10.07
CA GLY A 325 -21.10 -0.47 -11.29
C GLY A 325 -20.06 -0.19 -12.39
N LEU A 326 -20.27 0.86 -13.20
CA LEU A 326 -19.33 1.23 -14.26
C LEU A 326 -18.21 2.12 -13.69
N PRO A 327 -16.93 1.74 -13.79
CA PRO A 327 -15.82 2.45 -13.12
C PRO A 327 -15.63 3.92 -13.52
N TYR A 328 -16.16 4.31 -14.68
CA TYR A 328 -16.07 5.69 -15.20
C TYR A 328 -17.35 6.51 -15.00
N ASN A 329 -18.34 5.97 -14.30
CA ASN A 329 -19.62 6.60 -14.04
C ASN A 329 -19.94 6.61 -12.55
N ASN A 330 -19.65 7.72 -11.87
CA ASN A 330 -19.88 7.80 -10.43
C ASN A 330 -21.36 7.91 -10.02
N PHE A 331 -22.29 7.88 -10.97
CA PHE A 331 -23.73 8.07 -10.72
C PHE A 331 -24.54 6.77 -10.78
N ASP A 332 -23.96 5.64 -11.17
CA ASP A 332 -24.70 4.37 -11.28
C ASP A 332 -24.65 3.52 -10.01
N ALA A 333 -23.54 3.54 -9.29
CA ALA A 333 -23.36 2.85 -8.02
C ALA A 333 -22.42 3.64 -7.11
N GLN A 334 -22.63 3.51 -5.80
CA GLN A 334 -21.63 3.99 -4.85
C GLN A 334 -20.39 3.08 -4.95
N PRO A 335 -19.19 3.64 -5.16
CA PRO A 335 -17.98 2.83 -5.18
C PRO A 335 -17.78 2.15 -3.83
N LEU A 336 -17.20 0.96 -3.83
CA LEU A 336 -16.87 0.23 -2.61
C LEU A 336 -15.84 0.99 -1.77
N HIS A 337 -14.87 1.59 -2.47
CA HIS A 337 -13.83 2.44 -1.88
C HIS A 337 -13.32 3.45 -2.90
N VAL A 338 -12.53 4.44 -2.49
CA VAL A 338 -11.79 5.27 -3.44
C VAL A 338 -10.77 4.36 -4.17
N PRO A 339 -10.88 4.18 -5.50
CA PRO A 339 -10.01 3.25 -6.21
C PRO A 339 -8.63 3.88 -6.43
N ALA A 340 -7.56 3.11 -6.21
CA ALA A 340 -6.21 3.51 -6.61
C ALA A 340 -6.09 3.62 -8.13
N VAL A 341 -6.70 2.67 -8.86
CA VAL A 341 -6.67 2.63 -10.33
C VAL A 341 -8.04 2.40 -10.96
N TYR A 342 -8.17 2.82 -12.21
CA TYR A 342 -9.33 2.61 -13.08
C TYR A 342 -8.95 1.68 -14.24
N PRO A 343 -9.90 0.92 -14.83
CA PRO A 343 -9.60 0.01 -15.93
C PRO A 343 -9.28 0.75 -17.24
N GLY A 344 -8.07 0.58 -17.76
CA GLY A 344 -7.60 1.11 -19.04
C GLY A 344 -7.76 0.13 -20.22
N PRO A 345 -7.44 0.59 -21.45
CA PRO A 345 -7.43 -0.25 -22.64
C PRO A 345 -6.49 -1.45 -22.49
N GLY A 346 -6.88 -2.62 -23.01
CA GLY A 346 -6.04 -3.83 -22.98
C GLY A 346 -5.76 -4.39 -21.58
N GLY A 347 -6.55 -3.99 -20.56
CA GLY A 347 -6.37 -4.46 -19.18
C GLY A 347 -5.37 -3.64 -18.37
N THR A 348 -4.80 -2.57 -18.94
CA THR A 348 -3.90 -1.64 -18.24
C THR A 348 -4.58 -0.90 -17.09
N ALA A 349 -3.80 -0.35 -16.17
CA ALA A 349 -4.28 0.51 -15.09
C ALA A 349 -4.23 1.99 -15.51
N VAL A 350 -5.29 2.73 -15.21
CA VAL A 350 -5.33 4.20 -15.28
C VAL A 350 -5.22 4.73 -13.85
N PRO A 351 -4.08 5.30 -13.45
CA PRO A 351 -3.83 5.64 -12.06
C PRO A 351 -4.68 6.84 -11.60
N SER A 352 -5.06 6.83 -10.33
CA SER A 352 -5.58 8.03 -9.66
C SER A 352 -4.44 8.96 -9.25
N LEU A 353 -4.77 10.22 -8.93
CA LEU A 353 -3.76 11.14 -8.39
C LEU A 353 -3.22 10.66 -7.03
N ASP A 354 -4.08 10.13 -6.18
CA ASP A 354 -3.66 9.65 -4.86
C ASP A 354 -2.70 8.46 -5.00
N TYR A 355 -2.92 7.58 -5.98
CA TYR A 355 -2.00 6.48 -6.25
C TYR A 355 -0.60 6.94 -6.66
N GLU A 356 -0.49 8.02 -7.45
CA GLU A 356 0.80 8.64 -7.75
C GLU A 356 1.41 9.36 -6.53
N TRP A 357 0.60 10.00 -5.68
CA TRP A 357 1.10 10.60 -4.44
C TRP A 357 1.68 9.55 -3.49
N MET A 358 1.04 8.39 -3.40
CA MET A 358 1.56 7.23 -2.68
C MET A 358 2.91 6.79 -3.25
N ARG A 359 3.01 6.64 -4.59
CA ARG A 359 4.27 6.29 -5.27
C ARG A 359 5.39 7.27 -4.93
N ILE A 360 5.11 8.57 -4.99
CA ILE A 360 6.06 9.64 -4.65
C ILE A 360 6.48 9.57 -3.16
N GLY A 361 5.56 9.23 -2.25
CA GLY A 361 5.90 8.98 -0.84
C GLY A 361 6.83 7.78 -0.67
N LEU A 362 6.58 6.70 -1.39
CA LEU A 362 7.46 5.52 -1.40
C LEU A 362 8.84 5.82 -2.02
N ASP A 363 8.91 6.76 -2.98
CA ASP A 363 10.20 7.27 -3.46
C ASP A 363 10.94 8.04 -2.35
N ASP A 364 10.26 8.89 -1.58
CA ASP A 364 10.88 9.59 -0.43
C ASP A 364 11.41 8.61 0.62
N LEU A 365 10.67 7.53 0.89
CA LEU A 365 11.14 6.46 1.77
C LEU A 365 12.43 5.81 1.24
N ALA A 366 12.56 5.63 -0.08
CA ALA A 366 13.78 5.11 -0.68
C ALA A 366 14.96 6.08 -0.53
N TYR A 367 14.74 7.40 -0.65
CA TYR A 367 15.78 8.40 -0.35
C TYR A 367 16.23 8.32 1.11
N LEU A 368 15.31 8.23 2.07
CA LEU A 368 15.62 8.10 3.49
C LEU A 368 16.41 6.81 3.78
N ASN A 369 15.99 5.69 3.23
CA ASN A 369 16.70 4.42 3.37
C ASN A 369 18.10 4.49 2.72
N THR A 370 18.24 5.13 1.56
CA THR A 370 19.54 5.35 0.92
C THR A 370 20.46 6.17 1.81
N LEU A 371 19.95 7.24 2.43
CA LEU A 371 20.71 8.05 3.39
C LEU A 371 21.17 7.20 4.58
N GLU A 372 20.28 6.40 5.18
CA GLU A 372 20.64 5.55 6.32
C GLU A 372 21.70 4.50 5.97
N GLN A 373 21.63 3.87 4.80
CA GLN A 373 22.64 2.89 4.36
C GLN A 373 24.00 3.55 4.07
N VAL A 374 24.02 4.63 3.30
CA VAL A 374 25.27 5.34 2.98
C VAL A 374 25.90 5.94 4.24
N LEU A 375 25.08 6.40 5.19
CA LEU A 375 25.55 6.85 6.50
C LEU A 375 26.25 5.73 7.26
N GLU A 376 25.64 4.55 7.32
CA GLU A 376 26.21 3.39 8.00
C GLU A 376 27.56 2.98 7.38
N ASP A 377 27.63 2.89 6.05
CA ASP A 377 28.88 2.59 5.33
C ASP A 377 29.97 3.63 5.59
N SER A 378 29.58 4.91 5.72
CA SER A 378 30.50 6.03 5.92
C SER A 378 31.08 6.10 7.34
N ARG A 379 30.47 5.44 8.34
CA ARG A 379 30.99 5.43 9.72
C ARG A 379 32.40 4.84 9.83
N ALA A 380 32.76 3.94 8.91
CA ALA A 380 34.06 3.29 8.89
C ALA A 380 35.20 4.19 8.40
N ASP A 381 34.90 5.34 7.77
CA ASP A 381 35.88 6.28 7.23
C ASP A 381 36.07 7.50 8.17
N PRO A 382 37.20 7.60 8.89
CA PRO A 382 37.46 8.73 9.80
C PRO A 382 37.48 10.09 9.11
N THR A 383 37.74 10.14 7.79
CA THR A 383 37.75 11.40 7.03
C THR A 383 36.35 11.96 6.83
N LYS A 384 35.32 11.11 6.94
CA LYS A 384 33.90 11.47 6.84
C LYS A 384 33.25 11.82 8.18
N ALA A 385 34.00 11.84 9.29
CA ALA A 385 33.46 12.02 10.64
C ALA A 385 32.53 13.25 10.78
N LEU A 386 32.90 14.39 10.18
CA LEU A 386 32.09 15.61 10.26
C LEU A 386 30.76 15.49 9.52
N VAL A 387 30.77 14.91 8.31
CA VAL A 387 29.55 14.72 7.50
C VAL A 387 28.65 13.63 8.07
N VAL A 388 29.23 12.58 8.66
CA VAL A 388 28.50 11.55 9.43
C VAL A 388 27.75 12.20 10.59
N THR A 389 28.42 13.02 11.42
CA THR A 389 27.76 13.72 12.53
C THR A 389 26.65 14.66 12.06
N ALA A 390 26.83 15.36 10.93
CA ALA A 390 25.81 16.23 10.37
C ALA A 390 24.56 15.45 9.91
N ALA A 391 24.76 14.33 9.21
CA ALA A 391 23.68 13.47 8.74
C ALA A 391 22.92 12.81 9.91
N GLU A 392 23.62 12.38 10.97
CA GLU A 392 23.00 11.86 12.19
C GLU A 392 22.12 12.92 12.88
N ALA A 393 22.63 14.15 13.01
CA ALA A 393 21.88 15.26 13.57
C ALA A 393 20.64 15.58 12.72
N PHE A 394 20.77 15.58 11.40
CA PHE A 394 19.65 15.78 10.48
C PHE A 394 18.57 14.70 10.65
N ILE A 395 18.95 13.42 10.66
CA ILE A 395 18.02 12.31 10.88
C ILE A 395 17.30 12.45 12.22
N HIS A 396 18.03 12.81 13.29
CA HIS A 396 17.46 13.02 14.61
C HIS A 396 16.46 14.19 14.63
N GLU A 397 16.79 15.29 13.96
CA GLU A 397 15.90 16.44 13.84
C GLU A 397 14.63 16.10 13.06
N LEU A 398 14.77 15.47 11.88
CA LEU A 398 13.65 15.03 11.05
C LEU A 398 12.74 14.07 11.83
N GLU A 399 13.33 13.12 12.56
CA GLU A 399 12.61 12.20 13.42
C GLU A 399 11.79 12.94 14.50
N GLY A 400 12.32 14.04 15.04
CA GLY A 400 11.64 14.90 16.01
C GLY A 400 10.53 15.78 15.42
N MET A 401 10.53 16.02 14.10
CA MET A 401 9.45 16.74 13.41
C MET A 401 8.20 15.88 13.17
N ILE A 402 8.33 14.56 13.31
CA ILE A 402 7.29 13.58 12.98
C ILE A 402 6.75 12.97 14.27
N GLU A 403 5.48 13.25 14.53
CA GLU A 403 4.72 12.62 15.59
C GLU A 403 4.41 11.17 15.22
N ASP A 404 4.54 10.28 16.21
CA ASP A 404 4.25 8.86 16.03
C ASP A 404 2.76 8.53 16.08
N ASP A 405 1.89 9.45 16.52
CA ASP A 405 0.44 9.31 16.55
C ASP A 405 -0.24 9.95 15.32
N MET A 406 -0.72 9.11 14.40
CA MET A 406 -1.39 9.54 13.17
C MET A 406 -2.68 10.34 13.42
N SER A 407 -3.31 10.23 14.59
CA SER A 407 -4.52 11.02 14.91
C SER A 407 -4.23 12.52 14.90
N LYS A 408 -3.02 12.94 15.27
CA LYS A 408 -2.59 14.35 15.22
C LYS A 408 -2.66 14.94 13.82
N TYR A 409 -2.45 14.13 12.77
CA TYR A 409 -2.48 14.54 11.36
C TYR A 409 -3.87 14.43 10.71
N ARG A 410 -4.80 13.69 11.34
CA ARG A 410 -6.12 13.38 10.78
C ARG A 410 -7.24 14.16 11.45
N ASP A 411 -7.14 14.39 12.76
CA ASP A 411 -8.20 15.03 13.53
C ASP A 411 -8.35 16.50 13.18
N ARG A 412 -9.59 16.94 12.93
CA ARG A 412 -9.86 18.31 12.48
C ARG A 412 -9.36 19.38 13.44
N ALA A 413 -9.31 19.07 14.73
CA ALA A 413 -8.89 20.01 15.77
C ALA A 413 -7.37 20.25 15.80
N THR A 414 -6.58 19.31 15.29
CA THR A 414 -5.11 19.30 15.44
C THR A 414 -4.39 19.30 14.10
N ARG A 415 -4.99 18.72 13.04
CA ARG A 415 -4.32 18.44 11.76
C ARG A 415 -3.61 19.64 11.12
N ASP A 416 -4.17 20.84 11.27
CA ASP A 416 -3.61 22.04 10.62
C ASP A 416 -2.28 22.47 11.27
N SER A 417 -1.99 22.02 12.50
CA SER A 417 -0.72 22.26 13.20
C SER A 417 0.37 21.26 12.83
N TYR A 418 0.02 20.10 12.29
CA TYR A 418 0.96 19.00 12.03
C TYR A 418 1.18 18.74 10.54
N ARG A 419 0.22 19.10 9.68
CA ARG A 419 0.33 18.86 8.23
C ARG A 419 1.35 19.81 7.60
N TRP A 420 2.32 19.21 6.92
CA TRP A 420 3.27 19.97 6.12
C TRP A 420 2.63 20.48 4.82
N PRO A 421 2.98 21.70 4.37
CA PRO A 421 2.64 22.14 3.03
C PRO A 421 3.34 21.24 1.99
N VAL A 422 2.75 21.09 0.80
CA VAL A 422 3.29 20.19 -0.25
C VAL A 422 4.76 20.50 -0.59
N VAL A 423 5.14 21.77 -0.61
CA VAL A 423 6.51 22.22 -0.91
C VAL A 423 7.53 21.67 0.10
N ARG A 424 7.14 21.51 1.37
CA ARG A 424 8.05 21.03 2.42
C ARG A 424 8.56 19.61 2.14
N TYR A 425 7.75 18.77 1.50
CA TYR A 425 8.22 17.42 1.16
C TYR A 425 9.33 17.44 0.10
N ASP A 426 9.30 18.41 -0.83
CA ASP A 426 10.35 18.58 -1.83
C ASP A 426 11.61 19.17 -1.20
N GLU A 427 11.47 20.20 -0.36
CA GLU A 427 12.60 20.77 0.42
C GLU A 427 13.31 19.70 1.26
N LEU A 428 12.56 18.87 1.99
CA LEU A 428 13.13 17.78 2.77
C LEU A 428 13.83 16.73 1.89
N ARG A 429 13.31 16.44 0.70
CA ARG A 429 13.97 15.52 -0.23
C ARG A 429 15.29 16.10 -0.71
N ASP A 430 15.34 17.39 -1.03
CA ASP A 430 16.57 18.07 -1.44
C ASP A 430 17.59 18.09 -0.29
N GLU A 431 17.14 18.36 0.94
CA GLU A 431 18.00 18.27 2.15
C GLU A 431 18.55 16.84 2.34
N ILE A 432 17.75 15.79 2.13
CA ILE A 432 18.19 14.38 2.18
C ILE A 432 19.22 14.09 1.08
N ILE A 433 18.97 14.56 -0.15
CA ILE A 433 19.89 14.41 -1.28
C ILE A 433 21.24 15.05 -0.95
N ASP A 434 21.25 16.25 -0.38
CA ASP A 434 22.48 16.93 0.03
C ASP A 434 23.26 16.12 1.09
N GLN A 435 22.56 15.50 2.04
CA GLN A 435 23.21 14.60 3.00
C GLN A 435 23.83 13.37 2.31
N ILE A 436 23.12 12.73 1.38
CA ILE A 436 23.64 11.57 0.62
C ILE A 436 24.87 11.97 -0.18
N LEU A 437 24.81 13.08 -0.91
CA LEU A 437 25.92 13.60 -1.72
C LEU A 437 27.15 13.96 -0.88
N GLY A 438 26.94 14.43 0.36
CA GLY A 438 28.03 14.71 1.29
C GLY A 438 28.70 13.44 1.85
N LEU A 439 27.99 12.32 1.86
CA LEU A 439 28.47 11.05 2.41
C LEU A 439 29.11 10.13 1.37
N ILE A 440 28.79 10.24 0.07
CA ILE A 440 29.46 9.45 -0.98
C ILE A 440 30.80 10.08 -1.36
#